data_AF-A0AAV6LCE6-F1
#
_entry.id   AF-A0AAV6LCE6-F1
#
_cell.length_a   1.000
_cell.length_b   1.000
_cell.length_c   1.000
_cell.angle_alpha   90.00
_cell.angle_beta   90.00
_cell.angle_gamma   90.00
#
_symmetry.space_group_name_H-M   'P 1'
#
loop_
_entity.id
_entity.type
_entity.pdbx_description
1 polymer ?
#
loop_
_entity_poly.entity_id
_entity_poly.type
_entity_poly.pdbx_seq_one_letter_code
_entity_poly.pdbx_strand_id
1 'polypeptide(L)'
;MATISLRKANARLPPEVNHVLSASATAIKDTRGTTFVVYEDIYDAKTTVDHLSGFNVANCYLIVLYYQHAKMSKKFDQKKKEEEIVKLQEKYGVSTKDK
;
A
#
# COMPACT_ATOMS: atom_id res chain seq x y z
N MET A 1 33.80 2.87 -3.35
CA MET A 1 32.47 3.28 -3.84
C MET A 1 31.40 2.64 -2.97
N ALA A 2 31.10 3.22 -1.81
CA ALA A 2 30.14 2.66 -0.86
C ALA A 2 28.72 3.13 -1.23
N THR A 3 27.87 2.20 -1.64
CA THR A 3 26.45 2.47 -1.90
C THR A 3 25.74 2.73 -0.57
N ILE A 4 25.35 3.98 -0.33
CA ILE A 4 24.56 4.40 0.83
C ILE A 4 23.15 3.80 0.68
N SER A 5 22.91 2.67 1.35
CA SER A 5 21.56 2.13 1.55
C SER A 5 20.83 3.02 2.56
N LEU A 6 20.13 4.04 2.04
CA LEU A 6 19.16 4.83 2.80
C LEU A 6 17.97 3.92 3.17
N ARG A 7 18.13 3.13 4.23
CA ARG A 7 16.99 2.65 5.01
C ARG A 7 16.36 3.88 5.66
N LYS A 8 15.50 4.58 4.90
CA LYS A 8 14.62 5.60 5.44
C LYS A 8 13.82 4.88 6.53
N ALA A 9 14.17 5.15 7.78
CA ALA A 9 13.40 4.74 8.93
C ALA A 9 11.99 5.28 8.67
N ASN A 10 11.12 4.39 8.19
CA ASN A 10 9.70 4.66 8.18
C ASN A 10 9.41 4.88 9.66
N ALA A 11 9.09 6.11 10.03
CA ALA A 11 8.50 6.39 11.33
C ALA A 11 7.29 5.46 11.40
N ARG A 12 7.47 4.31 12.08
CA ARG A 12 6.36 3.50 12.53
C ARG A 12 5.64 4.48 13.43
N LEU A 13 4.58 5.10 12.91
CA LEU A 13 3.60 5.71 13.79
C LEU A 13 3.32 4.64 14.83
N PRO A 14 3.50 4.94 16.13
CA PRO A 14 3.28 3.96 17.16
C PRO A 14 1.90 3.35 16.92
N PRO A 15 1.75 2.03 17.09
CA PRO A 15 0.47 1.35 16.85
C PRO A 15 -0.67 2.00 17.65
N GLU A 16 -0.34 2.77 18.69
CA GLU A 16 -1.16 3.62 19.55
C GLU A 16 -1.70 4.92 18.91
N VAL A 17 -1.45 5.21 17.63
CA VAL A 17 -2.10 6.37 16.96
C VAL A 17 -2.82 5.99 15.65
N ASN A 18 -2.72 4.73 15.22
CA ASN A 18 -3.28 4.29 13.94
C ASN A 18 -4.63 3.59 14.08
N HIS A 19 -5.70 4.36 13.90
CA HIS A 19 -7.08 3.88 13.83
C HIS A 19 -7.43 3.19 12.49
N VAL A 20 -6.55 3.30 11.50
CA VAL A 20 -6.78 2.78 10.15
C VAL A 20 -5.99 1.50 9.93
N LEU A 21 -6.68 0.47 9.47
CA LEU A 21 -6.11 -0.80 9.02
C LEU A 21 -6.23 -0.93 7.50
N SER A 22 -5.22 -1.53 6.89
CA SER A 22 -5.27 -2.02 5.51
C SER A 22 -5.39 -3.54 5.53
N ALA A 23 -6.42 -4.07 4.89
CA ALA A 23 -6.59 -5.50 4.68
C ALA A 23 -6.38 -5.83 3.20
N SER A 24 -5.61 -6.89 2.93
CA SER A 24 -5.40 -7.40 1.58
C SER A 24 -5.72 -8.88 1.52
N ALA A 25 -6.45 -9.27 0.47
CA ALA A 25 -6.74 -10.66 0.16
C ALA A 25 -6.04 -11.02 -1.15
N THR A 26 -5.22 -12.07 -1.13
CA THR A 26 -4.63 -12.64 -2.35
C THR A 26 -5.59 -13.70 -2.88
N ALA A 27 -6.51 -13.30 -3.76
CA ALA A 27 -7.44 -14.25 -4.39
C ALA A 27 -6.77 -15.04 -5.53
N ILE A 28 -7.23 -16.28 -5.72
CA ILE A 28 -6.82 -17.18 -6.81
C ILE A 28 -7.36 -16.68 -8.18
N LYS A 29 -8.40 -15.84 -8.19
CA LYS A 29 -9.00 -15.23 -9.38
C LYS A 29 -8.61 -13.75 -9.52
N ASP A 30 -7.34 -13.45 -9.77
CA ASP A 30 -6.71 -12.17 -10.22
C ASP A 30 -7.10 -10.81 -9.58
N THR A 31 -8.13 -10.75 -8.74
CA THR A 31 -8.60 -9.54 -8.08
C THR A 31 -7.90 -9.42 -6.74
N ARG A 32 -6.77 -8.70 -6.76
CA ARG A 32 -6.06 -8.28 -5.54
C ARG A 32 -6.85 -7.15 -4.89
N GLY A 33 -7.82 -7.50 -4.04
CA GLY A 33 -8.57 -6.53 -3.26
C GLY A 33 -7.72 -5.99 -2.10
N THR A 34 -7.44 -4.70 -2.10
CA THR A 34 -6.98 -3.97 -0.91
C THR A 34 -8.12 -3.10 -0.42
N THR A 35 -8.46 -3.21 0.85
CA THR A 35 -9.52 -2.44 1.51
C THR A 35 -8.94 -1.73 2.72
N PHE A 36 -9.53 -0.58 3.05
CA PHE A 36 -9.17 0.22 4.23
C PHE A 36 -10.35 0.22 5.19
N VAL A 37 -10.08 -0.10 6.45
CA VAL A 37 -11.05 -0.09 7.53
C VAL A 37 -10.59 0.94 8.55
N VAL A 38 -11.48 1.84 8.94
CA VAL A 38 -11.23 2.89 9.92
C VAL A 38 -12.07 2.57 11.15
N TYR A 39 -11.43 2.46 12.30
CA TYR A 39 -12.10 2.28 13.59
C TYR A 39 -12.16 3.61 14.36
N GLU A 40 -13.18 3.77 15.19
CA GLU A 40 -13.28 4.92 16.10
C GLU A 40 -12.26 4.80 17.25
N ASP A 41 -12.14 3.61 17.84
CA ASP A 41 -11.18 3.31 18.90
C ASP A 41 -9.96 2.55 18.33
N ILE A 42 -8.81 2.83 18.90
CA ILE A 42 -7.56 2.18 18.57
C ILE A 42 -7.43 0.78 19.16
N TYR A 43 -8.07 0.53 20.30
CA TYR A 43 -8.06 -0.80 20.90
C TYR A 43 -8.82 -1.80 20.02
N ASP A 44 -9.91 -1.36 19.38
CA ASP A 44 -10.65 -2.16 18.41
C ASP A 44 -9.82 -2.49 17.16
N ALA A 45 -9.05 -1.51 16.67
CA ALA A 45 -8.12 -1.74 15.56
C ALA A 45 -7.07 -2.80 15.93
N LYS A 46 -6.52 -2.73 17.15
CA LYS A 46 -5.55 -3.72 17.64
C LYS A 46 -6.13 -5.13 17.71
N THR A 47 -7.30 -5.29 18.35
CA THR A 47 -7.99 -6.58 18.47
C THR A 47 -8.32 -7.18 17.10
N THR A 48 -8.71 -6.34 16.15
CA THR A 48 -9.00 -6.77 14.77
C THR A 48 -7.76 -7.30 14.07
N VAL A 49 -6.61 -6.63 14.20
CA VAL A 49 -5.35 -7.09 13.59
C VAL A 49 -4.98 -8.47 14.12
N ASP A 50 -5.06 -8.66 15.44
CA ASP A 50 -4.66 -9.91 16.09
C ASP A 50 -5.58 -11.09 15.70
N HIS A 51 -6.87 -10.84 15.50
CA HIS A 51 -7.85 -11.89 15.19
C HIS A 51 -8.06 -12.15 13.69
N LEU A 52 -7.96 -11.13 12.84
CA LEU A 52 -8.24 -11.26 11.40
C LEU A 52 -6.99 -11.52 10.55
N SER A 53 -5.79 -11.31 11.09
CA SER A 53 -4.56 -11.68 10.40
C SER A 53 -4.48 -13.20 10.24
N GLY A 54 -4.39 -13.68 9.00
CA GLY A 54 -4.38 -15.11 8.68
C GLY A 54 -5.77 -15.76 8.67
N PHE A 55 -6.85 -14.98 8.79
CA PHE A 55 -8.21 -15.52 8.66
C PHE A 55 -8.45 -15.99 7.21
N ASN A 56 -9.01 -17.20 7.04
CA ASN A 56 -9.26 -17.79 5.73
C ASN A 56 -10.70 -17.53 5.28
N VAL A 57 -10.86 -16.80 4.19
CA VAL A 57 -12.14 -16.54 3.54
C VAL A 57 -12.06 -17.02 2.09
N ALA A 58 -12.95 -17.94 1.70
CA ALA A 58 -12.99 -18.47 0.33
C ALA A 58 -11.61 -18.94 -0.19
N ASN A 59 -10.89 -19.70 0.64
CA ASN A 59 -9.54 -20.22 0.36
C ASN A 59 -8.47 -19.12 0.18
N CYS A 60 -8.74 -17.90 0.69
CA CYS A 60 -7.86 -16.76 0.64
C CYS A 60 -7.55 -16.33 2.07
N TYR A 61 -6.26 -16.23 2.40
CA TYR A 61 -5.83 -15.77 3.72
C TYR A 61 -5.74 -14.24 3.72
N LEU A 62 -6.33 -13.63 4.74
CA LEU A 62 -6.31 -12.18 4.92
C LEU A 62 -4.98 -11.74 5.54
N ILE A 63 -4.44 -10.65 5.01
CA ILE A 63 -3.30 -9.95 5.57
C ILE A 63 -3.78 -8.60 6.05
N VAL A 64 -3.74 -8.36 7.37
CA VAL A 64 -4.16 -7.10 8.00
C VAL A 64 -2.92 -6.38 8.54
N LEU A 65 -2.79 -5.11 8.19
CA LEU A 65 -1.65 -4.27 8.56
C LEU A 65 -2.15 -2.90 9.02
N TYR A 66 -1.43 -2.26 9.95
CA TYR A 66 -1.66 -0.85 10.25
C TYR A 66 -1.37 0.03 9.04
N TYR A 67 -2.18 1.07 8.85
CA TYR A 67 -2.02 2.00 7.75
C TYR A 67 -0.69 2.74 7.81
N GLN A 68 -0.01 2.83 6.66
CA GLN A 68 1.29 3.50 6.51
C GLN A 68 1.19 4.59 5.45
N HIS A 69 0.96 5.84 5.89
CA HIS A 69 0.84 7.01 5.01
C HIS A 69 2.01 7.11 4.02
N ALA A 70 3.25 6.96 4.51
CA ALA A 70 4.46 7.09 3.70
C ALA A 70 4.59 6.05 2.57
N LYS A 71 4.00 4.86 2.70
CA LYS A 71 3.97 3.87 1.62
C LYS A 71 2.87 4.18 0.60
N MET A 72 1.77 4.78 1.04
CA MET A 72 0.64 5.09 0.18
C MET A 72 0.91 6.32 -0.69
N SER A 73 1.47 7.39 -0.12
CA SER A 73 1.84 8.60 -0.87
C SER A 73 2.78 8.29 -2.04
N LYS A 74 3.76 7.38 -1.85
CA LYS A 74 4.69 6.97 -2.92
C LYS A 74 3.98 6.37 -4.14
N LYS A 75 2.97 5.53 -3.93
CA LYS A 75 2.22 4.91 -5.03
C LYS A 75 1.36 5.94 -5.77
N PHE A 76 0.78 6.89 -5.04
CA PHE A 76 -0.02 7.97 -5.63
C PHE A 76 0.85 8.93 -6.45
N ASP A 77 2.01 9.33 -5.92
CA ASP A 77 2.97 10.17 -6.64
C ASP A 77 3.49 9.49 -7.90
N GLN A 78 3.69 8.16 -7.86
CA GLN A 78 4.11 7.38 -9.01
C GLN A 78 3.05 7.38 -10.12
N LYS A 79 1.77 7.19 -9.76
CA LYS A 79 0.66 7.24 -10.72
C LYS A 79 0.52 8.62 -11.38
N LYS A 80 0.61 9.70 -10.61
CA LYS A 80 0.58 11.07 -11.14
C LYS A 80 1.73 11.33 -12.13
N LYS A 81 2.94 10.89 -11.78
CA LYS A 81 4.11 11.02 -12.66
C LYS A 81 3.96 10.22 -13.94
N GLU A 82 3.41 9.02 -13.87
CA GLU A 82 3.09 8.22 -15.07
C GLU A 82 2.11 8.95 -15.98
N GLU A 83 1.03 9.54 -15.43
CA GLU A 83 0.08 10.33 -16.20
C GLU A 83 0.71 11.61 -16.82
N GLU A 84 1.60 12.29 -16.11
CA GLU A 84 2.35 13.44 -16.63
C GLU A 84 3.33 13.03 -17.74
N ILE A 85 4.02 11.89 -17.57
CA ILE A 85 4.93 11.34 -18.57
C ILE A 85 4.16 10.97 -19.83
N VAL A 86 3.00 10.32 -19.72
CA VAL A 86 2.16 9.96 -20.87
C VAL A 86 1.71 11.21 -21.62
N LYS A 87 1.24 12.26 -20.93
CA LYS A 87 0.85 13.54 -21.55
C LYS A 87 2.02 14.23 -22.26
N LEU A 88 3.22 14.18 -21.68
CA LEU A 88 4.43 14.72 -22.31
C LEU A 88 4.85 13.89 -23.52
N GLN A 89 4.77 12.56 -23.44
CA GLN A 89 5.07 11.67 -24.56
C GLN A 89 4.12 11.90 -25.74
N GLU A 90 2.81 12.09 -25.48
CA GLU A 90 1.82 12.47 -26.50
C GLU A 90 2.12 13.84 -27.10
N LYS A 91 2.43 14.83 -26.26
CA LYS A 91 2.70 16.21 -26.70
C LYS A 91 3.96 16.33 -27.57
N TYR A 92 4.98 15.52 -27.28
CA TYR A 92 6.29 15.57 -27.95
C TYR A 92 6.52 14.41 -28.94
N GLY A 93 5.53 13.52 -29.15
CA GLY A 93 5.60 12.43 -30.13
C GLY A 93 6.70 11.40 -29.86
N VAL A 94 7.19 11.30 -28.62
CA VAL A 94 8.33 10.44 -28.27
C VAL A 94 7.81 9.05 -27.89
N SER A 95 7.72 8.15 -28.86
CA SER A 95 7.60 6.71 -28.56
C SER A 95 9.02 6.19 -28.31
N THR A 96 9.41 6.02 -27.04
CA THR A 96 10.60 5.23 -26.70
C THR A 96 10.26 3.74 -26.92
N LYS A 97 10.23 3.34 -28.19
CA LYS A 97 10.47 1.96 -28.62
C LYS A 97 11.94 1.87 -29.01
N ASP A 98 12.84 1.82 -28.03
CA ASP A 98 14.22 1.39 -28.31
C ASP A 98 14.78 0.65 -27.09
N LYS A 99 14.76 -0.68 -27.23
CA LYS A 99 15.55 -1.77 -26.60
C LYS A 99 15.62 -1.87 -25.07
#